data_AF-A0AAV6I3X3-F1
#
_entry.id   AF-A0AAV6I3X3-F1
#
_cell.length_a   1.000
_cell.length_b   1.000
_cell.length_c   1.000
_cell.angle_alpha   90.00
_cell.angle_beta   90.00
_cell.angle_gamma   90.00
#
_symmetry.space_group_name_H-M   'P 1'
#
loop_
_entity.id
_entity.type
_entity.pdbx_description
1 polymer ?
#
loop_
_entity_poly.entity_id
_entity_poly.type
_entity_poly.pdbx_seq_one_letter_code
_entity_poly.pdbx_strand_id
1 'polypeptide(L)'
;MGLLARSAISRKPNDTMRLIVTTFVGVVLGFLIGVSFPSLTLTKLNLRSIDLQDKNSGLSTHTLLNAWSALKGNKNTSIEAKKPDGTKIWVPSNPRGAERLPPAIVAADSDFYLRRLWGLPSEVSLFFFTFICICLWYAKRFLHPDIVAAYDYIFIWDEDLGVEHFNAEEYIRLARKHGLEISQPGLEPTRGLVWQMTKRRGDREVHKETEEKPGWCKHPLMPPCAAFIEIMAPVFSRDAWRCVWHLIQNDLVHGWGLDFALQKCVEPAHEKIGVVDAQWIVHQTVPSLGNQGQAENGKPAWQGVRERCRREWKMFQDRLSNAEKAYYKSMGIDPPNSTTR
;
A
#
# COMPACT_ATOMS: atom_id res chain seq x y z
N MET A 1 2.42 -10.63 89.00
CA MET A 1 0.97 -10.31 89.05
C MET A 1 0.78 -9.05 88.22
N GLY A 2 0.03 -8.94 87.12
CA GLY A 2 -0.84 -9.83 86.36
C GLY A 2 -1.09 -9.19 84.97
N LEU A 3 -1.54 -10.02 84.02
CA LEU A 3 -1.70 -9.78 82.59
C LEU A 3 -2.87 -8.84 82.23
N LEU A 4 -2.78 -8.13 81.10
CA LEU A 4 -3.93 -7.83 80.23
C LEU A 4 -3.53 -7.93 78.75
N ALA A 5 -3.80 -9.09 78.17
CA ALA A 5 -3.77 -9.32 76.73
C ALA A 5 -5.07 -8.78 76.11
N ARG A 6 -4.96 -8.00 75.01
CA ARG A 6 -6.07 -7.74 74.10
C ARG A 6 -5.83 -8.51 72.80
N SER A 7 -6.61 -9.57 72.60
CA SER A 7 -6.60 -10.41 71.40
C SER A 7 -7.14 -9.67 70.18
N ALA A 8 -6.36 -9.60 69.10
CA ALA A 8 -6.84 -9.23 67.79
C ALA A 8 -7.60 -10.43 67.16
N ILE A 9 -8.92 -10.29 66.98
CA ILE A 9 -9.71 -11.25 66.19
C ILE A 9 -9.68 -10.77 64.74
N SER A 10 -8.71 -11.26 63.97
CA SER A 10 -8.73 -11.16 62.52
C SER A 10 -9.60 -12.30 61.97
N ARG A 11 -10.82 -11.97 61.54
CA ARG A 11 -11.70 -12.91 60.82
C ARG A 11 -11.08 -13.19 59.45
N LYS A 12 -10.57 -14.40 59.25
CA LYS A 12 -10.20 -14.90 57.91
C LYS A 12 -11.44 -14.83 57.00
N PRO A 13 -11.40 -14.11 55.86
CA PRO A 13 -12.49 -14.18 54.90
C PRO A 13 -12.49 -15.57 54.27
N ASN A 14 -13.68 -16.17 54.17
CA ASN A 14 -13.86 -17.46 53.51
C ASN A 14 -13.55 -17.25 52.03
N ASP A 15 -12.49 -17.87 51.49
CA ASP A 15 -12.03 -17.62 50.11
C ASP A 15 -13.13 -17.88 49.06
N THR A 16 -14.05 -18.80 49.37
CA THR A 16 -15.26 -19.05 48.57
C THR A 16 -16.17 -17.82 48.51
N MET A 17 -16.29 -17.05 49.59
CA MET A 17 -17.11 -15.84 49.62
C MET A 17 -16.46 -14.69 48.85
N ARG A 18 -15.12 -14.58 48.86
CA ARG A 18 -14.41 -13.61 48.01
C ARG A 18 -14.60 -13.94 46.54
N LEU A 19 -14.48 -15.23 46.16
CA LEU A 19 -14.68 -15.66 44.78
C LEU A 19 -16.09 -15.33 44.29
N ILE A 20 -17.12 -15.67 45.09
CA ILE A 20 -18.52 -15.39 44.77
C ILE A 20 -18.74 -13.88 44.59
N VAL A 21 -18.24 -13.06 45.51
CA VAL A 21 -18.38 -11.60 45.43
C VAL A 21 -17.66 -11.05 44.20
N THR A 22 -16.45 -11.51 43.88
CA THR A 22 -15.73 -11.05 42.68
C THR A 22 -16.41 -11.44 41.38
N THR A 23 -16.98 -12.64 41.30
CA THR A 23 -17.74 -13.08 40.12
C THR A 23 -19.03 -12.28 39.98
N PHE A 24 -19.75 -12.04 41.06
CA PHE A 24 -20.99 -11.29 41.03
C PHE A 24 -20.76 -9.81 40.65
N VAL A 25 -19.72 -9.18 41.20
CA VAL A 25 -19.32 -7.81 40.84
C VAL A 25 -18.88 -7.75 39.37
N GLY A 26 -18.11 -8.73 38.88
CA GLY A 26 -17.70 -8.80 37.48
C GLY A 26 -18.86 -8.95 36.50
N VAL A 27 -19.84 -9.80 36.82
CA VAL A 27 -21.06 -10.00 36.00
C VAL A 27 -21.93 -8.74 36.00
N VAL A 28 -22.14 -8.11 37.15
CA VAL A 28 -22.93 -6.88 37.25
C VAL A 28 -22.24 -5.73 36.52
N LEU A 29 -20.92 -5.57 36.67
CA LEU A 29 -20.16 -4.53 35.96
C LEU A 29 -20.16 -4.77 34.44
N GLY A 30 -19.98 -6.02 34.01
CA GLY A 30 -20.03 -6.40 32.60
C GLY A 30 -21.42 -6.22 31.99
N PHE A 31 -22.48 -6.53 32.74
CA PHE A 31 -23.86 -6.27 32.33
C PHE A 31 -24.11 -4.77 32.23
N LEU A 32 -23.78 -3.98 33.25
CA LEU A 32 -23.96 -2.52 33.23
C LEU A 32 -23.20 -1.86 32.09
N ILE A 33 -21.97 -2.27 31.78
CA ILE A 33 -21.23 -1.79 30.61
C ILE A 33 -21.94 -2.22 29.32
N GLY A 34 -22.36 -3.49 29.22
CA GLY A 34 -23.08 -4.01 28.05
C GLY A 34 -24.43 -3.35 27.78
N VAL A 35 -25.18 -2.95 28.82
CA VAL A 35 -26.49 -2.28 28.68
C VAL A 35 -26.34 -0.76 28.54
N SER A 36 -25.21 -0.17 28.96
CA SER A 36 -24.90 1.26 28.78
C SER A 36 -24.41 1.60 27.37
N PHE A 37 -24.05 0.60 26.57
CA PHE A 37 -23.92 0.79 25.12
C PHE A 37 -25.32 0.74 24.51
N PRO A 38 -25.87 1.85 23.98
CA PRO A 38 -27.09 1.77 23.20
C PRO A 38 -26.78 0.88 21.99
N SER A 39 -27.51 -0.23 21.83
CA SER A 39 -27.64 -0.89 20.54
C SER A 39 -28.18 0.15 19.57
N LEU A 40 -27.28 0.73 18.77
CA LEU A 40 -27.62 1.70 17.74
C LEU A 40 -28.47 0.99 16.69
N THR A 41 -29.77 1.02 16.89
CA THR A 41 -30.74 0.77 15.83
C THR A 41 -30.44 1.77 14.73
N LEU A 42 -30.08 1.26 13.55
CA LEU A 42 -29.65 2.05 12.39
C LEU A 42 -30.87 2.73 11.74
N THR A 43 -31.53 3.60 12.49
CA THR A 43 -32.59 4.48 12.01
C THR A 43 -31.98 5.81 11.59
N LYS A 44 -31.81 5.96 10.27
CA LYS A 44 -31.74 7.23 9.53
C LYS A 44 -31.23 8.44 10.34
N LEU A 45 -29.91 8.58 10.45
CA LEU A 45 -29.31 9.88 10.71
C LEU A 45 -29.41 10.73 9.45
N ASN A 46 -30.41 11.61 9.43
CA ASN A 46 -30.53 12.70 8.49
C ASN A 46 -29.51 13.78 8.87
N LEU A 47 -28.24 13.57 8.49
CA LEU A 47 -27.20 14.58 8.63
C LEU A 47 -27.43 15.64 7.56
N ARG A 48 -27.96 16.81 7.98
CA ARG A 48 -27.79 18.05 7.22
C ARG A 48 -26.30 18.21 6.98
N SER A 49 -25.93 18.16 5.70
CA SER A 49 -24.61 18.42 5.17
C SER A 49 -24.04 19.71 5.76
N ILE A 50 -23.09 19.58 6.67
CA ILE A 50 -22.13 20.66 6.92
C ILE A 50 -21.24 20.68 5.68
N ASP A 51 -21.55 21.63 4.81
CA ASP A 51 -20.78 22.01 3.63
C ASP A 51 -19.41 22.54 4.09
N LEU A 52 -18.49 21.63 4.41
CA LEU A 52 -17.07 21.90 4.20
C LEU A 52 -16.74 21.42 2.80
N GLN A 53 -16.97 22.31 1.83
CA GLN A 53 -16.19 22.36 0.60
C GLN A 53 -14.70 22.30 0.97
N ASP A 54 -14.11 21.11 1.01
CA ASP A 54 -12.68 20.97 0.87
C ASP A 54 -12.32 21.17 -0.61
N LYS A 55 -12.35 22.45 -0.98
CA LYS A 55 -11.93 22.99 -2.29
C LYS A 55 -10.41 22.98 -2.47
N ASN A 56 -9.66 22.20 -1.66
CA ASN A 56 -8.21 22.03 -1.82
C ASN A 56 -7.78 20.68 -2.39
N SER A 57 -8.71 19.91 -2.98
CA SER A 57 -8.39 18.78 -3.87
C SER A 57 -7.66 19.19 -5.17
N GLY A 58 -7.40 20.48 -5.36
CA GLY A 58 -6.52 21.02 -6.39
C GLY A 58 -5.04 21.06 -5.99
N LEU A 59 -4.39 19.91 -5.70
CA LEU A 59 -2.95 19.82 -5.99
C LEU A 59 -2.81 19.08 -7.30
N SER A 60 -2.66 19.90 -8.33
CA SER A 60 -2.37 19.50 -9.69
C SER A 60 -1.40 18.32 -9.68
N THR A 61 -1.90 17.17 -10.10
CA THR A 61 -1.09 16.05 -10.58
C THR A 61 -0.09 16.50 -11.63
N HIS A 62 -0.36 17.63 -12.30
CA HIS A 62 0.58 18.35 -13.13
C HIS A 62 1.79 18.85 -12.33
N THR A 63 1.72 19.20 -11.04
CA THR A 63 2.90 19.53 -10.21
C THR A 63 3.73 18.29 -9.86
N LEU A 64 3.08 17.14 -9.61
CA LEU A 64 3.76 15.86 -9.37
C LEU A 64 4.40 15.31 -10.65
N LEU A 65 3.70 15.43 -11.78
CA LEU A 65 4.19 15.10 -13.11
C LEU A 65 5.20 16.13 -13.62
N ASN A 66 5.09 17.40 -13.27
CA ASN A 66 6.07 18.42 -13.58
C ASN A 66 7.33 18.22 -12.72
N ALA A 67 7.24 17.71 -11.49
CA ALA A 67 8.42 17.29 -10.73
C ALA A 67 9.10 16.07 -11.40
N TRP A 68 8.30 15.11 -11.89
CA TRP A 68 8.78 13.97 -12.68
C TRP A 68 9.33 14.40 -14.06
N SER A 69 8.77 15.44 -14.67
CA SER A 69 9.18 15.96 -15.98
C SER A 69 10.37 16.93 -15.86
N ALA A 70 10.49 17.68 -14.76
CA ALA A 70 11.63 18.54 -14.45
C ALA A 70 12.90 17.72 -14.15
N LEU A 71 12.76 16.49 -13.66
CA LEU A 71 13.87 15.53 -13.52
C LEU A 71 14.27 14.85 -14.83
N LYS A 72 13.57 15.10 -15.95
CA LYS A 72 13.89 14.51 -17.25
C LYS A 72 13.73 15.55 -18.34
N GLY A 73 14.80 16.34 -18.49
CA GLY A 73 14.94 17.41 -19.46
C GLY A 73 14.43 17.04 -20.86
N ASN A 74 13.67 18.01 -21.38
CA ASN A 74 13.04 18.11 -22.67
C ASN A 74 13.97 17.77 -23.86
N LYS A 75 13.49 16.98 -24.82
CA LYS A 75 13.55 17.32 -26.26
C LYS A 75 12.68 16.36 -27.09
N ASN A 76 11.86 16.97 -27.92
CA ASN A 76 10.94 16.34 -28.87
C ASN A 76 11.71 15.58 -29.95
N THR A 77 11.41 14.30 -30.10
CA THR A 77 11.49 13.60 -31.39
C THR A 77 10.45 12.48 -31.37
N SER A 78 9.45 12.61 -32.23
CA SER A 78 8.52 11.55 -32.61
C SER A 78 9.32 10.40 -33.23
N ILE A 79 9.59 9.36 -32.44
CA ILE A 79 10.09 8.07 -32.93
C ILE A 79 9.19 7.03 -32.29
N GLU A 80 8.53 6.24 -33.14
CA GLU A 80 7.80 5.04 -32.75
C GLU A 80 8.63 4.25 -31.74
N ALA A 81 8.09 4.05 -30.54
CA ALA A 81 8.80 3.39 -29.45
C ALA A 81 8.87 1.87 -29.68
N LYS A 82 9.56 1.42 -30.72
CA LYS A 82 10.23 0.12 -30.69
C LYS A 82 11.50 0.29 -29.87
N LYS A 83 11.41 -0.05 -28.58
CA LYS A 83 12.60 -0.24 -27.74
C LYS A 83 13.52 -1.24 -28.45
N PRO A 84 14.83 -0.93 -28.61
CA PRO A 84 15.76 -1.91 -29.13
C PRO A 84 15.82 -3.08 -28.14
N ASP A 85 15.92 -4.29 -28.72
CA ASP A 85 15.92 -5.60 -28.06
C ASP A 85 16.97 -5.74 -26.92
N GLY A 86 17.93 -4.80 -26.84
CA GLY A 86 18.96 -4.71 -25.80
C GLY A 86 18.55 -4.01 -24.49
N THR A 87 17.31 -3.52 -24.32
CA THR A 87 16.90 -2.75 -23.12
C THR A 87 16.09 -3.56 -22.10
N LYS A 88 16.08 -4.89 -22.21
CA LYS A 88 15.36 -5.77 -21.29
C LYS A 88 16.33 -6.33 -20.26
N ILE A 89 16.06 -6.03 -18.98
CA ILE A 89 16.88 -6.50 -17.87
C ILE A 89 16.58 -7.98 -17.63
N TRP A 90 17.63 -8.80 -17.59
CA TRP A 90 17.54 -10.19 -17.20
C TRP A 90 18.85 -10.62 -16.53
N VAL A 91 18.80 -10.89 -15.23
CA VAL A 91 19.96 -11.26 -14.42
C VAL A 91 19.76 -12.65 -13.80
N PRO A 92 20.38 -13.70 -14.37
CA PRO A 92 20.25 -15.07 -13.88
C PRO A 92 20.79 -15.29 -12.46
N SER A 93 21.67 -14.43 -11.96
CA SER A 93 22.22 -14.51 -10.60
C SER A 93 21.30 -13.93 -9.53
N ASN A 94 20.20 -13.27 -9.92
CA ASN A 94 19.21 -12.78 -8.95
C ASN A 94 18.42 -13.95 -8.34
N PRO A 95 17.80 -13.74 -7.16
CA PRO A 95 16.85 -14.69 -6.60
C PRO A 95 15.73 -15.04 -7.58
N ARG A 96 15.19 -16.26 -7.45
CA ARG A 96 14.16 -16.78 -8.35
C ARG A 96 12.93 -15.87 -8.38
N GLY A 97 12.53 -15.47 -9.58
CA GLY A 97 11.43 -14.54 -9.84
C GLY A 97 11.85 -13.06 -9.91
N ALA A 98 13.05 -12.71 -9.44
CA ALA A 98 13.58 -11.34 -9.48
C ALA A 98 14.57 -11.10 -10.63
N GLU A 99 14.67 -12.01 -11.59
CA GLU A 99 15.64 -11.93 -12.71
C GLU A 99 15.41 -10.69 -13.58
N ARG A 100 14.18 -10.17 -13.62
CA ARG A 100 13.82 -8.95 -14.37
C ARG A 100 14.22 -7.64 -13.67
N LEU A 101 14.72 -7.72 -12.44
CA LEU A 101 15.13 -6.56 -11.66
C LEU A 101 16.64 -6.31 -11.81
N PRO A 102 17.09 -5.05 -11.83
CA PRO A 102 18.52 -4.76 -11.77
C PRO A 102 19.09 -5.22 -10.42
N PRO A 103 20.31 -5.79 -10.35
CA PRO A 103 20.83 -6.41 -9.12
C PRO A 103 20.85 -5.45 -7.92
N ALA A 104 21.17 -4.18 -8.17
CA ALA A 104 21.26 -3.17 -7.13
C ALA A 104 19.91 -2.67 -6.57
N ILE A 105 18.77 -3.09 -7.14
CA ILE A 105 17.44 -2.85 -6.52
C ILE A 105 16.92 -4.05 -5.76
N VAL A 106 17.50 -5.24 -5.93
CA VAL A 106 17.04 -6.47 -5.28
C VAL A 106 17.31 -6.39 -3.79
N ALA A 107 16.26 -6.33 -2.99
CA ALA A 107 16.32 -6.47 -1.54
C ALA A 107 16.13 -7.95 -1.18
N ALA A 108 17.20 -8.67 -0.85
CA ALA A 108 17.16 -10.10 -0.55
C ALA A 108 16.58 -10.43 0.83
N ASP A 109 16.79 -9.56 1.81
CA ASP A 109 16.38 -9.80 3.21
C ASP A 109 15.35 -8.78 3.68
N SER A 110 14.75 -9.03 4.84
CA SER A 110 14.04 -8.02 5.63
C SER A 110 14.81 -7.75 6.92
N ASP A 111 14.93 -6.49 7.33
CA ASP A 111 15.72 -6.12 8.50
C ASP A 111 14.95 -6.24 9.83
N PHE A 112 13.69 -6.69 9.80
CA PHE A 112 12.86 -6.91 10.98
C PHE A 112 12.83 -5.71 11.96
N TYR A 113 13.05 -4.49 11.49
CA TYR A 113 12.92 -3.29 12.32
C TYR A 113 11.55 -2.66 12.16
N LEU A 114 10.96 -2.19 13.26
CA LEU A 114 9.74 -1.38 13.25
C LEU A 114 10.08 0.05 12.85
N ARG A 115 9.29 0.62 11.95
CA ARG A 115 9.52 1.98 11.45
C ARG A 115 8.37 2.89 11.83
N ARG A 116 8.73 4.13 12.21
CA ARG A 116 7.74 5.19 12.41
C ARG A 116 7.13 5.58 11.07
N LEU A 117 5.88 6.02 11.07
CA LEU A 117 5.22 6.61 9.90
C LEU A 117 5.80 8.00 9.56
N TRP A 118 6.32 8.75 10.53
CA TRP A 118 6.91 10.09 10.37
C TRP A 118 8.32 10.17 10.98
N GLY A 119 9.14 11.15 10.57
CA GLY A 119 10.52 11.35 11.06
C GLY A 119 11.65 10.92 10.11
N LEU A 120 12.87 10.82 10.66
CA LEU A 120 14.07 10.38 9.91
C LEU A 120 14.06 8.86 9.67
N PRO A 121 14.45 8.36 8.47
CA PRO A 121 14.39 6.93 8.14
C PRO A 121 15.22 6.00 9.05
N SER A 122 16.26 6.53 9.69
CA SER A 122 17.16 5.79 10.59
C SER A 122 16.63 5.65 12.02
N GLU A 123 15.52 6.32 12.36
CA GLU A 123 14.93 6.24 13.70
C GLU A 123 14.00 5.03 13.81
N VAL A 124 14.51 3.96 14.44
CA VAL A 124 13.76 2.75 14.79
C VAL A 124 12.99 2.99 16.09
N SER A 125 11.74 2.52 16.20
CA SER A 125 10.90 2.72 17.39
C SER A 125 10.28 1.43 17.89
N LEU A 126 10.19 1.27 19.21
CA LEU A 126 9.46 0.20 19.91
C LEU A 126 8.10 0.73 20.38
N PHE A 127 7.00 0.52 19.64
CA PHE A 127 5.64 0.26 20.18
C PHE A 127 4.50 0.22 19.12
N PHE A 128 3.64 -0.80 19.31
CA PHE A 128 2.25 -1.14 18.92
C PHE A 128 1.67 -1.04 17.49
N PHE A 129 1.02 -2.16 17.14
CA PHE A 129 0.26 -2.50 15.94
C PHE A 129 -1.04 -1.71 15.82
N THR A 130 -1.16 -0.96 14.72
CA THR A 130 -2.43 -0.71 14.05
C THR A 130 -2.10 -0.59 12.56
N PHE A 131 -2.72 -1.44 11.72
CA PHE A 131 -2.49 -1.50 10.29
C PHE A 131 -3.05 -0.24 9.63
N ILE A 132 -2.17 0.58 9.07
CA ILE A 132 -2.55 1.74 8.27
C ILE A 132 -1.64 1.91 7.06
N CYS A 133 -2.22 2.31 5.92
CA CYS A 133 -1.58 2.77 4.68
C CYS A 133 -0.46 1.82 4.28
N ILE A 134 -0.79 0.81 3.49
CA ILE A 134 0.09 -0.24 2.95
C ILE A 134 1.52 -0.06 3.41
N CYS A 135 1.75 -0.65 4.57
CA CYS A 135 3.09 -0.90 5.00
C CYS A 135 3.62 -2.01 4.10
N LEU A 136 4.09 -1.71 2.89
CA LEU A 136 4.88 -2.65 2.10
C LEU A 136 6.06 -3.17 2.93
N TRP A 137 6.54 -2.37 3.87
CA TRP A 137 7.43 -2.82 4.94
C TRP A 137 6.89 -4.05 5.71
N TYR A 138 5.60 -4.05 6.10
CA TYR A 138 4.96 -5.20 6.76
C TYR A 138 4.94 -6.42 5.83
N ALA A 139 4.51 -6.23 4.58
CA ALA A 139 4.48 -7.31 3.60
C ALA A 139 5.89 -7.85 3.33
N LYS A 140 6.90 -6.97 3.22
CA LYS A 140 8.32 -7.32 3.09
C LYS A 140 8.81 -8.16 4.27
N ARG A 141 8.34 -7.84 5.48
CA ARG A 141 8.73 -8.53 6.70
C ARG A 141 8.09 -9.91 6.86
N PHE A 142 6.78 -10.00 6.64
CA PHE A 142 6.02 -11.18 7.08
C PHE A 142 5.56 -12.07 5.93
N LEU A 143 5.55 -11.57 4.69
CA LEU A 143 5.08 -12.31 3.52
C LEU A 143 6.25 -12.68 2.62
N HIS A 144 7.30 -13.26 3.21
CA HIS A 144 8.43 -13.81 2.46
C HIS A 144 7.92 -14.82 1.41
N PRO A 145 8.46 -14.82 0.17
CA PRO A 145 8.02 -15.71 -0.91
C PRO A 145 7.86 -17.18 -0.51
N ASP A 146 8.77 -17.68 0.31
CA ASP A 146 8.74 -19.09 0.78
C ASP A 146 7.69 -19.35 1.86
N ILE A 147 7.31 -18.33 2.64
CA ILE A 147 6.24 -18.45 3.66
C ILE A 147 4.88 -18.51 2.97
N VAL A 148 4.66 -17.65 1.97
CA VAL A 148 3.39 -17.59 1.23
C VAL A 148 3.37 -18.52 0.03
N ALA A 149 4.38 -19.38 -0.13
CA ALA A 149 4.52 -20.28 -1.26
C ALA A 149 3.38 -21.31 -1.40
N ALA A 150 2.52 -21.48 -0.40
CA ALA A 150 1.34 -22.34 -0.49
C ALA A 150 0.16 -21.68 -1.22
N TYR A 151 0.14 -20.35 -1.35
CA TYR A 151 -0.97 -19.58 -1.89
C TYR A 151 -0.75 -19.20 -3.36
N ASP A 152 -1.78 -19.35 -4.19
CA ASP A 152 -1.72 -18.97 -5.61
C ASP A 152 -1.81 -17.46 -5.83
N TYR A 153 -2.54 -16.76 -4.95
CA TYR A 153 -2.77 -15.32 -5.00
C TYR A 153 -2.57 -14.70 -3.62
N ILE A 154 -1.99 -13.51 -3.60
CA ILE A 154 -1.66 -12.75 -2.40
C ILE A 154 -2.36 -11.39 -2.49
N PHE A 155 -3.22 -11.09 -1.52
CA PHE A 155 -3.99 -9.85 -1.42
C PHE A 155 -3.29 -8.92 -0.42
N ILE A 156 -2.91 -7.71 -0.85
CA ILE A 156 -2.27 -6.71 0.02
C ILE A 156 -3.14 -5.46 -0.01
N TRP A 157 -4.09 -5.35 0.93
CA TRP A 157 -5.16 -4.34 0.87
C TRP A 157 -5.05 -3.36 2.04
N ASP A 158 -5.37 -2.10 1.77
CA ASP A 158 -5.56 -1.06 2.79
C ASP A 158 -6.79 -1.35 3.67
N GLU A 159 -6.78 -0.81 4.89
CA GLU A 159 -7.84 -1.04 5.87
C GLU A 159 -9.14 -0.28 5.59
N ASP A 160 -9.12 0.72 4.71
CA ASP A 160 -10.25 1.62 4.45
C ASP A 160 -11.05 1.24 3.19
N LEU A 161 -11.07 -0.06 2.88
CA LEU A 161 -11.78 -0.64 1.74
C LEU A 161 -13.08 -1.33 2.16
N GLY A 162 -14.19 -0.88 1.57
CA GLY A 162 -15.49 -1.56 1.61
C GLY A 162 -15.53 -2.70 0.59
N VAL A 163 -15.91 -3.89 1.05
CA VAL A 163 -15.85 -5.15 0.29
C VAL A 163 -17.22 -5.79 0.06
N GLU A 164 -18.30 -5.03 0.29
CA GLU A 164 -19.69 -5.51 0.24
C GLU A 164 -20.09 -6.07 -1.15
N HIS A 165 -19.37 -5.65 -2.20
CA HIS A 165 -19.60 -6.04 -3.58
C HIS A 165 -18.50 -6.95 -4.15
N PHE A 166 -17.61 -7.45 -3.29
CA PHE A 166 -16.45 -8.21 -3.69
C PHE A 166 -16.60 -9.69 -3.33
N ASN A 167 -16.39 -10.57 -4.32
CA ASN A 167 -16.27 -12.01 -4.14
C ASN A 167 -14.88 -12.48 -4.58
N ALA A 168 -14.11 -13.03 -3.64
CA ALA A 168 -12.73 -13.45 -3.87
C ALA A 168 -12.60 -14.62 -4.87
N GLU A 169 -13.52 -15.58 -4.84
CA GLU A 169 -13.49 -16.74 -5.73
C GLU A 169 -13.76 -16.32 -7.17
N GLU A 170 -14.79 -15.49 -7.37
CA GLU A 170 -15.14 -14.95 -8.68
C GLU A 170 -14.04 -14.03 -9.22
N TYR A 171 -13.43 -13.22 -8.35
CA TYR A 171 -12.27 -12.40 -8.70
C TYR A 171 -11.11 -13.25 -9.20
N ILE A 172 -10.72 -14.29 -8.45
CA ILE A 172 -9.62 -15.18 -8.84
C ILE A 172 -9.95 -15.91 -10.14
N ARG A 173 -11.21 -16.34 -10.33
CA ARG A 173 -11.68 -16.96 -11.58
C ARG A 173 -11.47 -16.01 -12.78
N LEU A 174 -11.84 -14.74 -12.64
CA LEU A 174 -11.65 -13.72 -13.68
C LEU A 174 -10.17 -13.39 -13.90
N ALA A 175 -9.38 -13.25 -12.85
CA ALA A 175 -7.94 -13.00 -12.94
C ALA A 175 -7.25 -14.13 -13.74
N ARG A 176 -7.57 -15.39 -13.43
CA ARG A 176 -7.07 -16.55 -14.20
C ARG A 176 -7.56 -16.54 -15.64
N LYS A 177 -8.86 -16.33 -15.86
CA LYS A 177 -9.49 -16.28 -17.20
C LYS A 177 -8.80 -15.27 -18.12
N HIS A 178 -8.39 -14.13 -17.58
CA HIS A 178 -7.81 -13.02 -18.33
C HIS A 178 -6.27 -12.95 -18.28
N GLY A 179 -5.63 -13.95 -17.67
CA GLY A 179 -4.17 -14.04 -17.57
C GLY A 179 -3.53 -12.92 -16.75
N LEU A 180 -4.22 -12.44 -15.72
CA LEU A 180 -3.74 -11.37 -14.85
C LEU A 180 -2.81 -11.93 -13.77
N GLU A 181 -1.59 -11.40 -13.73
CA GLU A 181 -0.55 -11.74 -12.74
C GLU A 181 -0.46 -10.68 -11.63
N ILE A 182 -0.77 -9.42 -11.96
CA ILE A 182 -0.91 -8.34 -10.99
C ILE A 182 -2.23 -7.64 -11.30
N SER A 183 -3.11 -7.51 -10.33
CA SER A 183 -4.42 -6.93 -10.59
C SER A 183 -4.98 -6.21 -9.38
N GLN A 184 -6.09 -5.51 -9.55
CA GLN A 184 -6.90 -4.99 -8.45
C GLN A 184 -8.39 -5.10 -8.80
N PRO A 185 -9.30 -5.08 -7.82
CA PRO A 185 -10.72 -4.86 -8.07
C PRO A 185 -10.97 -3.46 -8.64
N GLY A 186 -12.09 -3.28 -9.36
CA GLY A 186 -12.53 -1.96 -9.78
C GLY A 186 -12.88 -1.07 -8.59
N LEU A 187 -12.57 0.22 -8.65
CA LEU A 187 -13.00 1.19 -7.64
C LEU A 187 -14.31 1.85 -8.05
N GLU A 188 -15.30 1.81 -7.14
CA GLU A 188 -16.58 2.48 -7.34
C GLU A 188 -16.36 4.01 -7.51
N PRO A 189 -16.93 4.65 -8.56
CA PRO A 189 -16.65 6.04 -8.93
C PRO A 189 -17.30 7.11 -8.02
N THR A 190 -17.74 6.76 -6.81
CA THR A 190 -18.54 7.64 -5.94
C THR A 190 -17.75 8.77 -5.28
N ARG A 191 -16.42 8.66 -5.19
CA ARG A 191 -15.54 9.66 -4.55
C ARG A 191 -14.29 9.88 -5.40
N GLY A 192 -13.79 11.11 -5.43
CA GLY A 192 -12.74 11.55 -6.37
C GLY A 192 -11.56 10.59 -6.48
N LEU A 193 -11.52 9.84 -7.58
CA LEU A 193 -10.43 8.91 -7.89
C LEU A 193 -9.24 9.65 -8.48
N VAL A 194 -8.03 9.26 -8.07
CA VAL A 194 -6.79 9.89 -8.56
C VAL A 194 -6.47 9.43 -9.99
N TRP A 195 -6.60 8.13 -10.25
CA TRP A 195 -6.25 7.47 -11.51
C TRP A 195 -7.50 6.94 -12.23
N GLN A 196 -7.72 7.32 -13.49
CA GLN A 196 -8.77 6.73 -14.33
C GLN A 196 -8.59 5.22 -14.50
N MET A 197 -7.35 4.73 -14.44
CA MET A 197 -7.01 3.31 -14.56
C MET A 197 -7.63 2.46 -13.45
N THR A 198 -7.88 3.03 -12.27
CA THR A 198 -8.43 2.27 -11.13
C THR A 198 -9.95 2.26 -11.10
N LYS A 199 -10.57 3.18 -11.85
CA LYS A 199 -12.01 3.39 -11.84
C LYS A 199 -12.72 2.22 -12.49
N ARG A 200 -13.72 1.66 -11.81
CA ARG A 200 -14.57 0.59 -12.33
C ARG A 200 -15.25 0.97 -13.65
N ARG A 201 -15.33 0.02 -14.57
CA ARG A 201 -16.06 0.09 -15.84
C ARG A 201 -17.25 -0.88 -15.81
N GLY A 202 -18.48 -0.36 -15.94
CA GLY A 202 -19.69 -1.19 -15.81
C GLY A 202 -20.02 -2.06 -17.04
N ASP A 203 -19.28 -1.89 -18.15
CA ASP A 203 -19.57 -2.48 -19.46
C ASP A 203 -18.71 -3.71 -19.80
N ARG A 204 -17.80 -4.12 -18.91
CA ARG A 204 -16.81 -5.17 -19.17
C ARG A 204 -16.40 -5.91 -17.90
N GLU A 205 -15.80 -7.08 -18.06
CA GLU A 205 -15.29 -7.86 -16.92
C GLU A 205 -13.95 -7.33 -16.38
N VAL A 206 -13.08 -6.86 -17.27
CA VAL A 206 -11.74 -6.36 -16.96
C VAL A 206 -11.34 -5.23 -17.92
N HIS A 207 -10.43 -4.37 -17.49
CA HIS A 207 -9.67 -3.50 -18.37
C HIS A 207 -8.20 -3.43 -17.99
N LYS A 208 -7.35 -3.19 -18.98
CA LYS A 208 -5.88 -3.17 -18.85
C LYS A 208 -5.27 -1.83 -19.30
N GLU A 209 -6.11 -0.95 -19.84
CA GLU A 209 -5.72 0.34 -20.39
C GLU A 209 -6.81 1.38 -20.09
N THR A 210 -6.40 2.64 -20.04
CA THR A 210 -7.31 3.78 -19.86
C THR A 210 -6.79 5.00 -20.60
N GLU A 211 -7.70 5.92 -20.91
CA GLU A 211 -7.35 7.30 -21.21
C GLU A 211 -7.23 8.07 -19.89
N GLU A 212 -6.04 8.60 -19.60
CA GLU A 212 -5.82 9.53 -18.49
C GLU A 212 -5.95 10.98 -18.95
N LYS A 213 -5.87 11.90 -17.98
CA LYS A 213 -5.86 13.34 -18.26
C LYS A 213 -4.71 13.72 -19.22
N PRO A 214 -4.89 14.76 -20.06
CA PRO A 214 -3.88 15.17 -21.03
C PRO A 214 -2.49 15.36 -20.40
N GLY A 215 -1.47 14.78 -21.02
CA GLY A 215 -0.07 14.88 -20.57
C GLY A 215 0.37 13.85 -19.51
N TRP A 216 -0.53 12.99 -19.03
CA TRP A 216 -0.17 11.97 -18.03
C TRP A 216 0.37 10.68 -18.65
N CYS A 217 -0.16 10.27 -19.80
CA CYS A 217 0.36 9.13 -20.56
C CYS A 217 1.58 9.56 -21.37
N LYS A 218 2.80 9.19 -20.92
CA LYS A 218 4.01 9.34 -21.75
C LYS A 218 4.02 8.31 -22.89
N HIS A 219 3.58 7.09 -22.60
CA HIS A 219 3.39 6.02 -23.57
C HIS A 219 2.09 5.27 -23.25
N PRO A 220 1.28 4.88 -24.25
CA PRO A 220 -0.02 4.23 -24.00
C PRO A 220 0.08 2.93 -23.21
N LEU A 221 1.07 2.09 -23.54
CA LEU A 221 1.26 0.76 -22.93
C LEU A 221 2.10 0.78 -21.64
N MET A 222 2.24 1.95 -21.01
CA MET A 222 3.05 2.14 -19.81
C MET A 222 2.23 2.83 -18.72
N PRO A 223 2.64 2.70 -17.45
CA PRO A 223 2.01 3.41 -16.35
C PRO A 223 2.01 4.94 -16.60
N PRO A 224 0.93 5.63 -16.22
CA PRO A 224 -0.26 5.11 -15.52
C PRO A 224 -1.36 4.54 -16.43
N CYS A 225 -1.20 4.60 -17.76
CA CYS A 225 -2.30 4.41 -18.71
C CYS A 225 -2.51 2.95 -19.13
N ALA A 226 -1.50 2.12 -18.93
CA ALA A 226 -1.58 0.67 -18.93
C ALA A 226 -0.54 0.11 -17.95
N ALA A 227 -0.54 -1.20 -17.74
CA ALA A 227 0.45 -1.85 -16.89
C ALA A 227 0.52 -1.29 -15.45
N PHE A 228 -0.58 -0.73 -14.94
CA PHE A 228 -0.65 0.01 -13.69
C PHE A 228 -1.87 -0.39 -12.89
N ILE A 229 -1.68 -0.59 -11.60
CA ILE A 229 -2.74 -0.67 -10.58
C ILE A 229 -2.25 0.12 -9.38
N GLU A 230 -3.18 0.66 -8.59
CA GLU A 230 -2.82 1.41 -7.41
C GLU A 230 -2.43 0.46 -6.28
N ILE A 231 -1.48 0.89 -5.48
CA ILE A 231 -0.96 0.05 -4.42
C ILE A 231 -1.96 -0.23 -3.30
N MET A 232 -3.07 0.52 -3.24
CA MET A 232 -4.17 0.44 -2.26
C MET A 232 -4.84 -0.95 -2.17
N ALA A 233 -5.09 -1.60 -3.32
CA ALA A 233 -5.82 -2.87 -3.38
C ALA A 233 -5.22 -3.93 -4.34
N PRO A 234 -3.89 -4.11 -4.42
CA PRO A 234 -3.26 -5.05 -5.31
C PRO A 234 -3.53 -6.49 -4.90
N VAL A 235 -3.60 -7.32 -5.92
CA VAL A 235 -3.58 -8.77 -5.85
C VAL A 235 -2.46 -9.25 -6.76
N PHE A 236 -1.58 -10.08 -6.21
CA PHE A 236 -0.45 -10.63 -6.93
C PHE A 236 -0.63 -12.13 -7.09
N SER A 237 -0.32 -12.67 -8.26
CA SER A 237 -0.04 -14.10 -8.38
C SER A 237 1.20 -14.46 -7.54
N ARG A 238 1.34 -15.74 -7.22
CA ARG A 238 2.51 -16.27 -6.52
C ARG A 238 3.82 -15.84 -7.19
N ASP A 239 3.90 -15.94 -8.51
CA ASP A 239 5.12 -15.65 -9.26
C ASP A 239 5.39 -14.15 -9.35
N ALA A 240 4.36 -13.32 -9.53
CA ALA A 240 4.52 -11.87 -9.47
C ALA A 240 4.96 -11.41 -8.08
N TRP A 241 4.39 -11.99 -7.01
CA TRP A 241 4.76 -11.67 -5.64
C TRP A 241 6.23 -11.93 -5.34
N ARG A 242 6.81 -13.02 -5.87
CA ARG A 242 8.25 -13.29 -5.72
C ARG A 242 9.10 -12.12 -6.20
N CYS A 243 8.78 -11.57 -7.37
CA CYS A 243 9.48 -10.39 -7.88
C CYS A 243 9.20 -9.14 -7.03
N VAL A 244 7.93 -8.85 -6.76
CA VAL A 244 7.50 -7.63 -6.05
C VAL A 244 8.12 -7.58 -4.66
N TRP A 245 8.18 -8.71 -3.96
CA TRP A 245 8.83 -8.80 -2.65
C TRP A 245 10.31 -8.40 -2.69
N HIS A 246 11.05 -8.77 -3.74
CA HIS A 246 12.45 -8.35 -3.93
C HIS A 246 12.59 -6.89 -4.39
N LEU A 247 11.55 -6.32 -5.00
CA LEU A 247 11.51 -4.91 -5.39
C LEU A 247 11.28 -3.99 -4.18
N ILE A 248 10.49 -4.42 -3.20
CA ILE A 248 10.21 -3.64 -1.98
C ILE A 248 11.51 -3.39 -1.19
N GLN A 249 11.80 -2.12 -0.92
CA GLN A 249 12.98 -1.68 -0.18
C GLN A 249 12.69 -1.65 1.33
N ASN A 250 13.59 -2.22 2.13
CA ASN A 250 13.37 -2.39 3.57
C ASN A 250 13.19 -1.08 4.35
N ASP A 251 13.81 0.01 3.88
CA ASP A 251 13.91 1.30 4.55
C ASP A 251 12.85 2.32 4.13
N LEU A 252 12.01 1.99 3.16
CA LEU A 252 10.91 2.83 2.70
C LEU A 252 9.60 2.36 3.33
N VAL A 253 8.94 3.24 4.08
CA VAL A 253 7.78 2.85 4.90
C VAL A 253 6.50 2.80 4.09
N HIS A 254 6.23 3.83 3.30
CA HIS A 254 4.94 4.01 2.62
C HIS A 254 4.91 3.34 1.25
N GLY A 255 6.10 3.16 0.65
CA GLY A 255 6.30 2.67 -0.72
C GLY A 255 5.47 3.38 -1.78
N TRP A 256 5.14 4.65 -1.56
CA TRP A 256 4.49 5.49 -2.55
C TRP A 256 5.30 5.51 -3.84
N GLY A 257 4.63 5.29 -4.97
CA GLY A 257 5.26 5.21 -6.28
C GLY A 257 5.82 3.83 -6.66
N LEU A 258 5.70 2.81 -5.80
CA LEU A 258 6.04 1.42 -6.16
C LEU A 258 5.10 0.87 -7.25
N ASP A 259 3.84 1.30 -7.24
CA ASP A 259 2.82 1.04 -8.26
C ASP A 259 3.33 1.28 -9.70
N PHE A 260 4.12 2.34 -9.93
CA PHE A 260 4.75 2.60 -11.23
C PHE A 260 5.84 1.59 -11.64
N ALA A 261 6.41 0.87 -10.68
CA ALA A 261 7.48 -0.09 -10.89
C ALA A 261 6.98 -1.55 -10.94
N LEU A 262 5.73 -1.83 -10.53
CA LEU A 262 5.16 -3.19 -10.54
C LEU A 262 5.21 -3.85 -11.91
N GLN A 263 5.07 -3.08 -13.00
CA GLN A 263 5.20 -3.58 -14.37
C GLN A 263 6.55 -4.27 -14.67
N LYS A 264 7.59 -4.04 -13.87
CA LYS A 264 8.90 -4.69 -14.05
C LYS A 264 8.88 -6.17 -13.67
N CYS A 265 7.86 -6.59 -12.93
CA CYS A 265 7.76 -7.94 -12.40
C CYS A 265 7.01 -8.92 -13.30
N VAL A 266 6.44 -8.46 -14.41
CA VAL A 266 5.64 -9.28 -15.31
C VAL A 266 5.87 -8.88 -16.76
N GLU A 267 5.71 -9.84 -17.67
CA GLU A 267 5.98 -9.64 -19.10
C GLU A 267 5.00 -10.44 -19.98
N PRO A 268 4.37 -9.82 -21.00
CA PRO A 268 4.30 -8.38 -21.23
C PRO A 268 3.38 -7.70 -20.21
N ALA A 269 3.82 -6.58 -19.62
CA ALA A 269 3.14 -6.01 -18.46
C ALA A 269 1.74 -5.45 -18.75
N HIS A 270 1.54 -4.78 -19.88
CA HIS A 270 0.24 -4.21 -20.26
C HIS A 270 -0.83 -5.27 -20.53
N GLU A 271 -0.45 -6.51 -20.84
CA GLU A 271 -1.40 -7.62 -21.01
C GLU A 271 -1.68 -8.37 -19.71
N LYS A 272 -0.76 -8.32 -18.74
CA LYS A 272 -0.83 -9.12 -17.50
C LYS A 272 -1.19 -8.32 -16.26
N ILE A 273 -1.25 -7.00 -16.39
CA ILE A 273 -1.69 -6.11 -15.33
C ILE A 273 -3.02 -5.46 -15.71
N GLY A 274 -3.98 -5.48 -14.80
CA GLY A 274 -5.28 -4.86 -15.06
C GLY A 274 -6.23 -4.83 -13.88
N VAL A 275 -7.36 -4.20 -14.11
CA VAL A 275 -8.45 -4.06 -13.16
C VAL A 275 -9.55 -5.04 -13.50
N VAL A 276 -10.04 -5.77 -12.50
CA VAL A 276 -11.20 -6.65 -12.62
C VAL A 276 -12.43 -5.84 -12.28
N ASP A 277 -13.17 -5.37 -13.29
CA ASP A 277 -14.30 -4.46 -13.12
C ASP A 277 -15.58 -5.13 -12.62
N ALA A 278 -15.75 -6.42 -12.95
CA ALA A 278 -16.91 -7.19 -12.52
C ALA A 278 -16.93 -7.44 -11.00
N GLN A 279 -15.79 -7.25 -10.32
CA GLN A 279 -15.64 -7.36 -8.87
C GLN A 279 -15.07 -6.05 -8.35
N TRP A 280 -15.80 -5.35 -7.49
CA TRP A 280 -15.42 -3.99 -7.12
C TRP A 280 -15.47 -3.76 -5.62
N ILE A 281 -14.75 -2.74 -5.22
CA ILE A 281 -14.62 -2.29 -3.83
C ILE A 281 -14.89 -0.79 -3.75
N VAL A 282 -15.15 -0.31 -2.55
CA VAL A 282 -15.42 1.10 -2.26
C VAL A 282 -14.30 1.66 -1.40
N HIS A 283 -13.62 2.70 -1.87
CA HIS A 283 -12.65 3.44 -1.06
C HIS A 283 -13.40 4.35 -0.09
N GLN A 284 -13.35 4.02 1.20
CA GLN A 284 -14.07 4.75 2.24
C GLN A 284 -13.37 6.06 2.61
N THR A 285 -12.09 6.23 2.23
CA THR A 285 -11.28 7.43 2.48
C THR A 285 -11.32 7.78 3.96
N VAL A 286 -11.12 6.79 4.83
CA VAL A 286 -11.05 7.00 6.27
C VAL A 286 -9.59 7.29 6.58
N PRO A 287 -9.19 8.56 6.82
CA PRO A 287 -7.79 8.89 7.01
C PRO A 287 -7.40 8.52 8.44
N SER A 288 -7.10 7.24 8.63
CA SER A 288 -6.78 6.64 9.92
C SER A 288 -5.48 7.22 10.51
N LEU A 289 -4.46 7.57 9.71
CA LEU A 289 -3.17 8.11 10.20
C LEU A 289 -2.67 9.43 9.59
N GLY A 290 -3.49 10.19 8.88
CA GLY A 290 -3.09 11.56 8.51
C GLY A 290 -2.57 12.36 9.72
N ASN A 291 -3.07 12.06 10.92
CA ASN A 291 -2.70 12.75 12.14
C ASN A 291 -1.46 12.18 12.89
N GLN A 292 -0.77 11.17 12.36
CA GLN A 292 0.45 10.62 13.01
C GLN A 292 1.73 11.43 12.76
N GLY A 293 1.70 12.42 11.87
CA GLY A 293 2.79 13.37 11.74
C GLY A 293 2.86 14.33 12.94
N GLN A 294 3.92 15.12 13.01
CA GLN A 294 3.97 16.25 13.94
C GLN A 294 3.47 17.51 13.25
N ALA A 295 2.62 18.27 13.93
CA ALA A 295 2.26 19.61 13.49
C ALA A 295 3.43 20.56 13.79
N GLU A 296 4.06 21.11 12.75
CA GLU A 296 5.16 22.07 12.88
C GLU A 296 4.79 23.39 12.21
N ASN A 297 5.11 24.52 12.87
CA ASN A 297 4.96 25.87 12.30
C ASN A 297 3.56 26.16 11.74
N GLY A 298 2.50 25.65 12.38
CA GLY A 298 1.11 25.84 11.95
C GLY A 298 0.65 24.90 10.81
N LYS A 299 1.52 24.01 10.31
CA LYS A 299 1.12 22.97 9.35
C LYS A 299 0.44 21.80 10.09
N PRO A 300 -0.65 21.24 9.55
CA PRO A 300 -1.28 20.06 10.11
C PRO A 300 -0.41 18.80 9.92
N ALA A 301 -0.50 17.86 10.86
CA ALA A 301 0.31 16.63 10.92
C ALA A 301 0.37 15.83 9.60
N TRP A 302 -0.72 15.79 8.84
CA TRP A 302 -0.79 15.03 7.58
C TRP A 302 0.14 15.59 6.51
N GLN A 303 0.46 16.88 6.56
CA GLN A 303 1.43 17.47 5.64
C GLN A 303 2.81 16.88 5.84
N GLY A 304 3.17 16.60 7.09
CA GLY A 304 4.38 15.87 7.41
C GLY A 304 4.38 14.53 6.69
N VAL A 305 3.47 13.62 7.05
CA VAL A 305 3.38 12.27 6.44
C VAL A 305 3.50 12.35 4.91
N ARG A 306 2.79 13.29 4.27
CA ARG A 306 2.86 13.52 2.83
C ARG A 306 4.24 13.96 2.33
N GLU A 307 4.93 14.87 3.00
CA GLU A 307 6.32 15.26 2.68
C GLU A 307 7.27 14.06 2.76
N ARG A 308 7.10 13.19 3.75
CA ARG A 308 7.89 11.95 3.84
C ARG A 308 7.59 10.99 2.71
N CYS A 309 6.32 10.76 2.37
CA CYS A 309 5.96 9.91 1.23
C CYS A 309 6.64 10.40 -0.06
N ARG A 310 6.65 11.73 -0.32
CA ARG A 310 7.33 12.30 -1.50
C ARG A 310 8.84 12.04 -1.48
N ARG A 311 9.47 12.20 -0.32
CA ARG A 311 10.91 11.96 -0.15
C ARG A 311 11.26 10.49 -0.38
N GLU A 312 10.50 9.57 0.21
CA GLU A 312 10.67 8.13 0.01
C GLU A 312 10.48 7.72 -1.44
N TRP A 313 9.46 8.25 -2.12
CA TRP A 313 9.25 8.02 -3.54
C TRP A 313 10.44 8.49 -4.37
N LYS A 314 10.95 9.70 -4.12
CA LYS A 314 12.13 10.22 -4.82
C LYS A 314 13.37 9.34 -4.60
N MET A 315 13.61 8.89 -3.36
CA MET A 315 14.70 7.97 -3.05
C MET A 315 14.57 6.65 -3.81
N PHE A 316 13.37 6.07 -3.87
CA PHE A 316 13.09 4.87 -4.64
C PHE A 316 13.39 5.06 -6.13
N GLN A 317 12.91 6.15 -6.72
CA GLN A 317 13.15 6.48 -8.13
C GLN A 317 14.65 6.60 -8.45
N ASP A 318 15.40 7.28 -7.58
CA ASP A 318 16.84 7.46 -7.75
C ASP A 318 17.58 6.12 -7.66
N ARG A 319 17.24 5.27 -6.69
CA ARG A 319 17.81 3.92 -6.56
C ARG A 319 17.52 3.06 -7.79
N LEU A 320 16.27 3.01 -8.22
CA LEU A 320 15.88 2.21 -9.38
C LEU A 320 16.59 2.69 -10.65
N SER A 321 16.60 4.00 -10.90
CA SER A 321 17.30 4.61 -12.04
C SER A 321 18.81 4.32 -12.02
N ASN A 322 19.45 4.45 -10.85
CA ASN A 322 20.87 4.16 -10.70
C ASN A 322 21.18 2.67 -10.88
N ALA A 323 20.33 1.78 -10.37
CA ALA A 323 20.46 0.33 -10.53
C ALA A 323 20.33 -0.09 -12.00
N GLU A 324 19.37 0.48 -12.73
CA GLU A 324 19.23 0.25 -14.18
C GLU A 324 20.46 0.74 -14.95
N LYS A 325 20.91 1.98 -14.69
CA LYS A 325 22.12 2.53 -15.33
C LYS A 325 23.35 1.67 -15.07
N ALA A 326 23.54 1.23 -13.83
CA ALA A 326 24.65 0.36 -13.44
C ALA A 326 24.59 -0.99 -14.20
N TYR A 327 23.41 -1.59 -14.29
CA TYR A 327 23.20 -2.81 -15.07
C TYR A 327 23.54 -2.60 -16.55
N TYR A 328 22.97 -1.59 -17.22
CA TYR A 328 23.27 -1.36 -18.64
C TYR A 328 24.75 -1.08 -18.89
N LYS A 329 25.39 -0.28 -18.03
CA LYS A 329 26.83 -0.02 -18.08
C LYS A 329 27.64 -1.32 -17.94
N SER A 330 27.25 -2.24 -17.05
CA SER A 330 27.91 -3.55 -16.91
C SER A 330 27.76 -4.46 -18.13
N MET A 331 26.68 -4.27 -18.90
CA MET A 331 26.44 -4.99 -20.17
C MET A 331 27.12 -4.32 -21.38
N GLY A 332 27.86 -3.22 -21.18
CA GLY A 332 28.44 -2.44 -22.28
C GLY A 332 27.40 -1.68 -23.11
N ILE A 333 26.18 -1.52 -22.58
CA ILE A 333 25.10 -0.77 -23.22
C ILE A 333 25.12 0.63 -22.67
N ASP A 334 25.25 1.62 -23.55
CA ASP A 334 25.08 3.01 -23.17
C ASP A 334 23.66 3.21 -22.63
N PRO A 335 23.49 3.59 -21.34
CA PRO A 335 22.17 3.82 -20.80
C PRO A 335 21.50 4.92 -21.64
N PRO A 336 20.19 4.83 -21.91
CA PRO A 336 19.49 5.91 -22.60
C PRO A 336 19.69 7.20 -21.79
N ASN A 337 20.40 8.15 -22.40
CA ASN A 337 21.01 9.41 -21.88
C ASN A 337 22.53 9.42 -21.63
N SER A 338 23.29 8.45 -22.15
CA SER A 338 24.73 8.61 -22.37
C SER A 338 24.98 9.25 -23.74
N THR A 339 24.62 10.53 -23.91
CA THR A 339 25.24 11.35 -24.96
C THR A 339 26.32 12.18 -24.29
N THR A 340 27.51 11.58 -24.29
CA THR A 340 28.78 12.14 -24.74
C THR A 340 28.86 13.67 -24.86
N ARG A 341 29.76 14.23 -24.03
CA ARG A 341 30.51 15.49 -24.15
C ARG A 341 29.81 16.82 -23.87
#